data_AF-A0A6N7MLU8-F1
#
_entry.id   AF-A0A6N7MLU8-F1
#
_cell.length_a   1.000
_cell.length_b   1.000
_cell.length_c   1.000
_cell.angle_alpha   90.00
_cell.angle_beta   90.00
_cell.angle_gamma   90.00
#
_symmetry.space_group_name_H-M   'P 1'
#
loop_
_entity.id
_entity.type
_entity.pdbx_description
1 polymer ?
#
loop_
_entity_poly.entity_id
_entity_poly.type
_entity_poly.pdbx_seq_one_letter_code
_entity_poly.pdbx_strand_id
1 'polypeptide(L)' 'MSIIQIIFNAISPDLRKLLVDFINTLSIKAAKTDNPLDDIVVNLIKQLFAIKD' A
#
# COMPACT_ATOMS: atom_id res chain seq x y z
N MET A 1 7.33 13.84 7.92
CA MET A 1 6.88 13.36 6.59
C MET A 1 8.06 12.71 5.91
N SER A 2 7.94 11.44 5.51
CA SER A 2 8.96 10.82 4.66
C SER A 2 8.88 11.39 3.23
N ILE A 3 9.99 11.34 2.48
CA ILE A 3 10.01 11.74 1.05
C ILE A 3 8.91 10.99 0.26
N ILE A 4 8.68 9.73 0.60
CA ILE A 4 7.64 8.89 0.00
C ILE A 4 6.25 9.48 0.24
N GLN A 5 5.95 9.97 1.45
CA GLN A 5 4.67 10.62 1.76
C GLN A 5 4.48 11.95 1.02
N ILE A 6 5.57 12.72 0.80
CA ILE A 6 5.52 13.97 0.04
C ILE A 6 5.19 13.68 -1.43
N ILE A 7 5.87 12.71 -2.03
CA ILE A 7 5.60 12.27 -3.41
C ILE A 7 4.17 11.75 -3.51
N PHE A 8 3.73 10.91 -2.58
CA PHE A 8 2.39 10.31 -2.61
C PHE A 8 1.25 11.33 -2.42
N ASN A 9 1.52 12.46 -1.75
CA ASN A 9 0.56 13.56 -1.66
C ASN A 9 0.66 14.55 -2.83
N ALA A 10 1.78 14.55 -3.56
CA ALA A 10 2.02 15.40 -4.73
C ALA A 10 1.55 14.78 -6.05
N ILE A 11 1.38 13.46 -6.12
CA ILE A 11 0.83 12.77 -7.29
C ILE A 11 -0.67 13.08 -7.47
N SER A 12 -1.15 12.93 -8.70
CA SER A 12 -2.56 13.15 -9.03
C SER A 12 -3.48 12.17 -8.29
N PRO A 13 -4.76 12.56 -8.04
CA PRO A 13 -5.72 11.70 -7.36
C PRO A 13 -5.92 10.33 -8.04
N ASP A 14 -5.86 10.29 -9.37
CA ASP A 14 -6.02 9.05 -10.14
C ASP A 14 -4.83 8.11 -9.98
N LEU A 15 -3.59 8.65 -9.98
CA LEU A 15 -2.39 7.85 -9.68
C LEU A 15 -2.42 7.32 -8.25
N ARG A 16 -2.91 8.13 -7.31
CA ARG A 16 -3.07 7.71 -5.92
C ARG A 16 -4.07 6.56 -5.80
N LYS A 17 -5.22 6.63 -6.49
CA LYS A 17 -6.18 5.53 -6.55
C LYS A 17 -5.57 4.25 -7.11
N LEU A 18 -4.86 4.34 -8.23
CA LEU A 18 -4.20 3.18 -8.84
C LEU A 18 -3.22 2.49 -7.88
N LEU A 19 -2.44 3.26 -7.12
CA LEU A 19 -1.51 2.71 -6.12
C LEU A 19 -2.25 2.08 -4.93
N VAL A 20 -3.33 2.70 -4.46
CA VAL A 20 -4.17 2.14 -3.39
C VAL A 20 -4.82 0.82 -3.84
N ASP A 21 -5.39 0.78 -5.05
CA ASP A 21 -6.02 -0.40 -5.61
C ASP A 21 -5.01 -1.54 -5.83
N PHE A 22 -3.79 -1.20 -6.25
CA PHE A 22 -2.69 -2.15 -6.35
C PHE A 22 -2.32 -2.75 -4.98
N ILE A 23 -2.16 -1.91 -3.96
CA ILE A 23 -1.80 -2.36 -2.60
C ILE A 23 -2.93 -3.20 -1.98
N ASN A 24 -4.18 -2.82 -2.20
CA ASN A 24 -5.34 -3.62 -1.78
C ASN A 24 -5.38 -4.98 -2.47
N THR A 25 -5.05 -5.03 -3.76
CA THR A 25 -4.94 -6.29 -4.51
C THR A 25 -3.81 -7.17 -3.97
N LEU A 26 -2.68 -6.58 -3.57
CA LEU A 26 -1.60 -7.30 -2.90
C LEU A 26 -2.04 -7.87 -1.55
N SER A 27 -2.83 -7.12 -0.77
CA SER A 27 -3.41 -7.60 0.49
C SER A 27 -4.28 -8.84 0.30
N ILE A 28 -5.12 -8.85 -0.73
CA ILE A 28 -5.99 -10.00 -1.04
C ILE A 28 -5.17 -11.21 -1.47
N LYS A 29 -4.04 -11.00 -2.15
CA LYS A 29 -3.13 -12.08 -2.58
C LYS A 29 -2.29 -12.60 -1.40
N ALA A 30 -1.76 -11.72 -0.57
CA ALA A 30 -1.00 -12.07 0.63
C ALA A 30 -1.83 -12.96 1.56
N ALA A 31 -3.10 -12.59 1.81
CA ALA A 31 -4.04 -13.38 2.62
C ALA A 31 -4.36 -14.78 2.06
N LYS A 32 -4.03 -15.06 0.78
CA LYS A 32 -4.19 -16.38 0.15
C LYS A 32 -2.91 -17.22 0.17
N THR A 33 -1.83 -16.68 0.73
CA THR A 33 -0.52 -17.31 0.74
C THR A 33 -0.21 -17.78 2.16
N ASP A 34 0.41 -18.96 2.32
CA ASP A 34 0.77 -19.49 3.65
C ASP A 34 1.98 -18.77 4.29
N ASN A 35 2.55 -17.77 3.60
CA ASN A 35 3.70 -17.01 4.08
C ASN A 35 3.25 -15.81 4.94
N PRO A 36 3.46 -15.85 6.27
CA PRO A 36 3.05 -14.75 7.17
C PRO A 36 3.84 -13.45 6.92
N LEU A 37 4.98 -13.52 6.23
CA LEU A 37 5.74 -12.33 5.86
C LEU A 37 5.02 -11.49 4.80
N ASP A 38 4.20 -12.10 3.95
CA ASP A 38 3.52 -11.38 2.87
C ASP A 38 2.49 -10.40 3.44
N ASP A 39 1.73 -10.81 4.46
CA ASP A 39 0.80 -9.94 5.18
C ASP A 39 1.53 -8.81 5.93
N ILE A 40 2.68 -9.11 6.55
CA ILE A 40 3.50 -8.11 7.24
C ILE A 40 4.00 -7.06 6.26
N VAL A 41 4.49 -7.48 5.09
CA VAL A 41 5.00 -6.58 4.05
C VAL A 41 3.88 -5.69 3.52
N VAL A 42 2.69 -6.24 3.25
CA VAL A 42 1.55 -5.43 2.81
C VAL A 42 1.15 -4.40 3.86
N ASN A 43 1.10 -4.78 5.13
CA ASN A 43 0.77 -3.85 6.22
C ASN A 43 1.81 -2.74 6.37
N LEU A 44 3.10 -3.05 6.21
CA LEU A 44 4.19 -2.06 6.18
C LEU A 44 4.03 -1.08 5.02
N ILE A 45 3.68 -1.59 3.83
CA ILE A 45 3.44 -0.76 2.64
C ILE A 45 2.23 0.17 2.88
N LYS A 46 1.11 -0.34 3.39
CA LYS A 46 -0.06 0.50 3.75
C LYS A 46 0.31 1.62 4.72
N GLN A 47 1.09 1.32 5.76
CA GLN A 47 1.56 2.33 6.72
C GLN A 47 2.48 3.37 6.09
N LEU A 48 3.43 2.96 5.25
CA LEU A 48 4.35 3.87 4.56
C LEU A 48 3.61 4.88 3.68
N PHE A 49 2.57 4.42 2.98
CA PHE A 49 1.74 5.25 2.12
C PHE A 49 0.57 5.93 2.86
N ALA A 50 0.46 5.76 4.19
CA ALA A 50 -0.64 6.25 5.01
C ALA A 50 -2.03 5.87 4.44
N ILE A 51 -2.12 4.67 3.89
CA ILE A 51 -3.36 4.07 3.39
C ILE A 51 -4.08 3.48 4.61
N LYS A 52 -5.26 4.00 4.92
CA LYS A 52 -6.12 3.45 5.96
C LYS A 52 -6.94 2.31 5.35
N ASP A 53 -7.05 1.21 6.09
CA ASP A 53 -8.06 0.17 5.85
C ASP A 53 -9.48 0.74 5.92
#